data_AF-A0A948XGM6-F1
#
_entry.id   AF-A0A948XGM6-F1
#
_cell.length_a   1.000
_cell.length_b   1.000
_cell.length_c   1.000
_cell.angle_alpha   90.00
_cell.angle_beta   90.00
_cell.angle_gamma   90.00
#
_symmetry.space_group_name_H-M   'P 1'
#
loop_
_entity.id
_entity.type
_entity.pdbx_description
1 polymer ?
#
loop_
_entity_poly.entity_id
_entity_poly.type
_entity_poly.pdbx_seq_one_letter_code
_entity_poly.pdbx_strand_id
1 'polypeptide(L)'
;MKKILILISIFGLIGLISGLGIQVVRAVSTALDVTMTAGSLSISNSTAATASYTGKTVSITEQTDTATIGNTTYTDTTGIEVTDTRGTGAGWSAVMTVTHLNTKATQKTLAGSNNTVTFTGTYDGLDGVLDPNGTFKVEITTGGAVGTAVFKWWDPAANLTSTVTTAASVVLSNGITVNFAAATYVVADSWSAGVDVFPYNYSTTKGLTATPSTIHNASGSLTGVTAGSAELMTGSAATSNAKTVMTAAVNRGFGDYFIDVGLSQTIHPNSLSGSYTSTAVITVS
;
A
#
# COMPACT_ATOMS: atom_id res chain seq x y z
N MET A 1 -50.63 -18.34 -28.98
CA MET A 1 -50.30 -19.21 -30.14
C MET A 1 -50.49 -18.42 -31.42
N LYS A 2 -49.57 -18.64 -32.39
CA LYS A 2 -49.54 -18.19 -33.80
C LYS A 2 -48.59 -17.01 -34.14
N LYS A 3 -47.36 -17.42 -34.49
CA LYS A 3 -46.57 -17.11 -35.70
C LYS A 3 -46.18 -15.65 -35.97
N ILE A 4 -44.90 -15.33 -35.73
CA ILE A 4 -44.15 -14.40 -36.57
C ILE A 4 -43.22 -15.26 -37.43
N LEU A 5 -43.55 -15.33 -38.72
CA LEU A 5 -42.84 -16.03 -39.77
C LEU A 5 -41.88 -15.02 -40.39
N ILE A 6 -40.57 -15.17 -40.17
CA ILE A 6 -39.58 -14.39 -40.91
C ILE A 6 -39.48 -14.99 -42.31
N LEU A 7 -40.00 -14.21 -43.25
CA LEU A 7 -39.95 -14.39 -44.69
C LEU A 7 -38.55 -13.98 -45.17
N ILE A 8 -37.71 -14.94 -45.55
CA ILE A 8 -36.58 -14.67 -46.45
C ILE A 8 -36.83 -15.44 -47.74
N SER A 9 -37.21 -14.66 -48.73
CA SER A 9 -37.37 -15.04 -50.13
C SER A 9 -36.03 -15.50 -50.70
N ILE A 10 -35.96 -16.74 -51.16
CA ILE A 10 -34.99 -17.15 -52.19
C ILE A 10 -35.78 -17.46 -53.45
N PHE A 11 -35.77 -16.50 -54.36
CA PHE A 11 -36.07 -16.71 -55.77
C PHE A 11 -35.02 -17.64 -56.36
N GLY A 12 -35.45 -18.71 -57.04
CA GLY A 12 -34.54 -19.61 -57.73
C GLY A 12 -35.23 -20.82 -58.37
N LEU A 13 -36.43 -20.65 -58.92
CA LEU A 13 -37.03 -21.62 -59.83
C LEU A 13 -36.39 -21.43 -61.23
N ILE A 14 -35.23 -22.04 -61.47
CA ILE A 14 -34.72 -22.32 -62.82
C ILE A 14 -34.04 -23.69 -62.79
N GLY A 15 -34.53 -24.63 -63.61
CA GLY A 15 -33.77 -25.82 -63.99
C GLY A 15 -34.41 -27.15 -63.59
N LEU A 16 -35.61 -27.45 -64.11
CA LEU A 16 -35.97 -28.83 -64.36
C LEU A 16 -35.40 -29.22 -65.73
N ILE A 17 -34.73 -30.37 -65.78
CA ILE A 17 -34.46 -31.26 -66.92
C ILE A 17 -33.02 -31.28 -67.46
N SER A 18 -32.47 -32.50 -67.38
CA SER A 18 -31.43 -33.16 -68.19
C SER A 18 -29.96 -33.04 -67.75
N GLY A 19 -29.44 -34.20 -67.35
CA GLY A 19 -28.01 -34.45 -67.13
C GLY A 19 -27.77 -35.10 -65.78
N LEU A 20 -27.38 -36.38 -65.79
CA LEU A 20 -26.79 -37.07 -64.65
C LEU A 20 -25.54 -36.31 -64.17
N GLY A 21 -25.75 -35.33 -63.31
CA GLY A 21 -24.70 -34.59 -62.63
C GLY A 21 -25.17 -34.43 -61.20
N ILE A 22 -24.48 -35.11 -60.28
CA ILE A 22 -24.67 -34.97 -58.84
C ILE A 22 -24.49 -33.47 -58.53
N GLN A 23 -25.60 -32.74 -58.37
CA GLN A 23 -25.53 -31.39 -57.82
C GLN A 23 -25.32 -31.54 -56.32
N VAL A 24 -24.05 -31.63 -55.93
CA VAL A 24 -23.63 -31.49 -54.54
C VAL A 24 -24.09 -30.10 -54.10
N VAL A 25 -25.19 -30.04 -53.35
CA VAL A 25 -25.57 -28.84 -52.60
C VAL A 25 -24.45 -28.64 -51.57
N ARG A 26 -23.43 -27.86 -51.94
CA ARG A 26 -22.44 -27.38 -50.98
C ARG A 26 -23.16 -26.35 -50.13
N ALA A 27 -23.48 -26.72 -48.89
CA ALA A 27 -23.81 -25.74 -47.88
C ALA A 27 -22.68 -24.71 -47.88
N VAL A 28 -22.99 -23.46 -48.24
CA VAL A 28 -22.08 -22.35 -48.00
C VAL A 28 -22.06 -22.19 -46.48
N SER A 29 -21.12 -22.88 -45.82
CA SER A 29 -20.79 -22.56 -44.44
C SER A 29 -20.14 -21.18 -44.48
N THR A 30 -20.89 -20.14 -44.14
CA THR A 30 -20.27 -18.91 -43.66
C THR A 30 -19.55 -19.29 -42.37
N ALA A 31 -18.25 -19.52 -42.46
CA ALA A 31 -17.39 -19.56 -41.30
C ALA A 31 -17.47 -18.17 -40.65
N LEU A 32 -18.33 -18.03 -39.64
CA LEU A 32 -18.21 -16.93 -38.69
C LEU A 32 -17.00 -17.27 -37.81
N ASP A 33 -15.81 -16.98 -38.33
CA ASP A 33 -14.63 -16.80 -37.50
C ASP A 33 -14.76 -15.41 -36.85
N VAL A 34 -15.59 -15.34 -35.81
CA VAL A 34 -15.53 -14.20 -34.89
C VAL A 34 -14.39 -14.52 -33.96
N THR A 35 -13.21 -13.96 -34.27
CA THR A 35 -12.12 -13.88 -33.30
C THR A 35 -12.61 -13.02 -32.15
N MET A 36 -13.19 -13.65 -31.13
CA MET A 36 -13.51 -12.97 -29.87
C MET A 36 -12.18 -12.68 -29.19
N THR A 37 -11.85 -11.39 -29.03
CA THR A 37 -10.74 -10.98 -28.17
C THR A 37 -10.98 -11.55 -26.78
N ALA A 38 -10.00 -12.27 -26.22
CA ALA A 38 -10.08 -12.70 -24.83
C ALA A 38 -10.26 -11.45 -23.95
N GLY A 39 -11.30 -11.44 -23.13
CA GLY A 39 -11.52 -10.32 -22.20
C GLY A 39 -10.42 -10.22 -21.14
N SER A 40 -10.45 -9.17 -20.33
CA SER A 40 -9.43 -8.83 -19.35
C SER A 40 -9.95 -8.88 -17.92
N LEU A 41 -9.03 -9.10 -16.98
CA LEU A 41 -9.20 -8.75 -15.56
C LEU A 41 -8.23 -7.61 -15.26
N SER A 42 -8.74 -6.50 -14.76
CA SER A 42 -7.93 -5.30 -14.49
C SER A 42 -8.41 -4.55 -13.26
N ILE A 43 -7.51 -3.71 -12.74
CA ILE A 43 -7.78 -2.76 -11.67
C ILE A 43 -7.30 -1.38 -12.09
N SER A 44 -8.17 -0.37 -12.07
CA SER A 44 -7.86 0.95 -12.69
C SER A 44 -6.88 1.82 -11.87
N ASN A 45 -6.57 1.43 -10.62
CA ASN A 45 -5.62 2.11 -9.72
C ASN A 45 -4.49 1.22 -9.19
N SER A 46 -3.92 0.35 -10.04
CA SER A 46 -2.85 -0.58 -9.63
C SER A 46 -1.54 0.09 -9.18
N THR A 47 -1.33 1.39 -9.44
CA THR A 47 0.00 2.02 -9.35
C THR A 47 0.33 2.72 -8.04
N ALA A 48 -0.65 3.02 -7.19
CA ALA A 48 -0.53 3.43 -5.77
C ALA A 48 -1.72 4.35 -5.45
N ALA A 49 -2.57 3.95 -4.51
CA ALA A 49 -3.50 4.88 -3.89
C ALA A 49 -2.83 5.43 -2.62
N THR A 50 -2.59 6.73 -2.60
CA THR A 50 -1.95 7.40 -1.45
C THR A 50 -2.99 7.95 -0.50
N ALA A 51 -2.85 7.63 0.79
CA ALA A 51 -3.64 8.19 1.86
C ALA A 51 -2.73 9.02 2.78
N SER A 52 -3.02 10.32 2.87
CA SER A 52 -2.23 11.26 3.66
C SER A 52 -2.91 11.56 5.00
N TYR A 53 -2.13 11.48 6.07
CA TYR A 53 -2.52 11.75 7.46
C TYR A 53 -1.84 13.04 7.91
N THR A 54 -2.55 14.18 7.90
CA THR A 54 -1.94 15.48 8.16
C THR A 54 -2.34 16.06 9.52
N GLY A 55 -1.43 16.83 10.13
CA GLY A 55 -1.78 17.74 11.22
C GLY A 55 -1.85 17.13 12.62
N LYS A 56 -1.06 16.09 12.93
CA LYS A 56 -1.05 15.51 14.29
C LYS A 56 0.03 16.16 15.15
N THR A 57 -0.35 16.55 16.36
CA THR A 57 0.54 17.14 17.37
C THR A 57 1.03 16.08 18.33
N VAL A 58 2.21 16.30 18.95
CA VAL A 58 2.70 15.46 20.06
C VAL A 58 1.60 15.37 21.09
N SER A 59 1.23 14.14 21.46
CA SER A 59 0.17 13.90 22.43
C SER A 59 0.54 12.74 23.32
N ILE A 60 0.33 12.92 24.62
CA ILE A 60 0.49 11.87 25.64
C ILE A 60 -0.73 10.92 25.69
N THR A 61 -1.74 11.16 24.86
CA THR A 61 -2.90 10.28 24.66
C THR A 61 -2.90 9.75 23.24
N GLU A 62 -3.45 8.54 23.07
CA GLU A 62 -3.65 7.92 21.76
C GLU A 62 -4.46 8.84 20.86
N GLN A 63 -4.03 8.95 19.61
CA GLN A 63 -4.77 9.64 18.57
C GLN A 63 -5.16 8.65 17.50
N THR A 64 -6.31 8.85 16.88
CA THR A 64 -6.68 8.14 15.67
C THR A 64 -6.67 9.12 14.51
N ASP A 65 -6.16 8.67 13.38
CA ASP A 65 -6.33 9.37 12.12
C ASP A 65 -6.99 8.49 11.08
N THR A 66 -7.82 9.11 10.25
CA THR A 66 -8.60 8.40 9.24
C THR A 66 -8.31 8.95 7.87
N ALA A 67 -8.18 8.06 6.90
CA ALA A 67 -8.10 8.39 5.48
C ALA A 67 -8.93 7.39 4.70
N THR A 68 -9.19 7.67 3.43
CA THR A 68 -9.91 6.75 2.54
C THR A 68 -9.11 6.57 1.27
N ILE A 69 -8.99 5.31 0.86
CA ILE A 69 -8.52 4.92 -0.47
C ILE A 69 -9.76 4.52 -1.26
N GLY A 70 -10.17 5.35 -2.20
CA GLY A 70 -11.44 5.14 -2.88
C GLY A 70 -12.00 6.40 -3.51
N ASN A 71 -13.14 6.23 -4.18
CA ASN A 71 -13.94 7.32 -4.71
C ASN A 71 -15.36 7.20 -4.16
N THR A 72 -15.68 8.07 -3.21
CA THR A 72 -16.98 8.11 -2.52
C THR A 72 -18.17 8.37 -3.45
N THR A 73 -17.93 8.83 -4.68
CA THR A 73 -18.96 9.08 -5.69
C THR A 73 -19.15 7.90 -6.65
N TYR A 74 -18.23 6.94 -6.69
CA TYR A 74 -18.27 5.76 -7.57
C TYR A 74 -18.49 6.08 -9.06
N THR A 75 -18.07 7.28 -9.48
CA THR A 75 -18.35 7.81 -10.83
C THR A 75 -17.09 8.13 -11.63
N ASP A 76 -15.90 7.97 -11.05
CA ASP A 76 -14.63 8.15 -11.75
C ASP A 76 -13.58 7.09 -11.38
N THR A 77 -12.49 7.09 -12.15
CA THR A 77 -11.37 6.13 -12.08
C THR A 77 -10.44 6.33 -10.88
N THR A 78 -10.78 7.12 -9.86
CA THR A 78 -9.93 7.35 -8.67
C THR A 78 -10.22 6.39 -7.51
N GLY A 79 -11.25 5.54 -7.62
CA GLY A 79 -11.58 4.49 -6.65
C GLY A 79 -10.92 3.13 -6.93
N ILE A 80 -11.11 2.14 -6.03
CA ILE A 80 -10.69 0.76 -6.31
C ILE A 80 -11.74 0.13 -7.22
N GLU A 81 -11.48 0.14 -8.52
CA GLU A 81 -12.36 -0.45 -9.53
C GLU A 81 -11.74 -1.74 -10.07
N VAL A 82 -12.47 -2.85 -9.97
CA VAL A 82 -12.12 -4.12 -10.61
C VAL A 82 -13.07 -4.37 -11.78
N THR A 83 -12.48 -4.58 -12.95
CA THR A 83 -13.19 -4.93 -14.18
C THR A 83 -12.83 -6.35 -14.58
N ASP A 84 -13.84 -7.22 -14.70
CA ASP A 84 -13.69 -8.57 -15.27
C ASP A 84 -14.59 -8.76 -16.49
N THR A 85 -13.95 -8.89 -17.65
CA THR A 85 -14.58 -9.17 -18.94
C THR A 85 -14.13 -10.49 -19.54
N ARG A 86 -13.33 -11.30 -18.82
CA ARG A 86 -12.66 -12.51 -19.37
C ARG A 86 -13.62 -13.53 -19.96
N GLY A 87 -14.85 -13.62 -19.44
CA GLY A 87 -15.84 -14.61 -19.86
C GLY A 87 -15.50 -16.06 -19.50
N THR A 88 -14.42 -16.30 -18.74
CA THR A 88 -13.90 -17.65 -18.41
C THR A 88 -14.54 -18.29 -17.18
N GLY A 89 -15.28 -17.51 -16.39
CA GLY A 89 -15.92 -17.99 -15.16
C GLY A 89 -14.92 -18.25 -14.02
N ALA A 90 -13.64 -17.96 -14.18
CA ALA A 90 -12.70 -18.00 -13.06
C ALA A 90 -13.08 -16.93 -12.03
N GLY A 91 -12.98 -17.26 -10.73
CA GLY A 91 -13.07 -16.25 -9.68
C GLY A 91 -11.89 -15.27 -9.74
N TRP A 92 -11.93 -14.23 -8.90
CA TRP A 92 -10.83 -13.29 -8.75
C TRP A 92 -10.74 -12.76 -7.33
N SER A 93 -9.56 -12.25 -6.96
CA SER A 93 -9.31 -11.59 -5.69
C SER A 93 -8.52 -10.31 -5.90
N ALA A 94 -9.04 -9.20 -5.37
CA ALA A 94 -8.32 -7.95 -5.21
C ALA A 94 -7.72 -7.88 -3.81
N VAL A 95 -6.41 -7.65 -3.72
CA VAL A 95 -5.67 -7.57 -2.46
C VAL A 95 -4.92 -6.26 -2.35
N MET A 96 -4.82 -5.74 -1.13
CA MET A 96 -4.12 -4.51 -0.78
C MET A 96 -2.92 -4.83 0.11
N THR A 97 -1.80 -4.18 -0.21
CA THR A 97 -0.64 -4.06 0.68
C THR A 97 -0.42 -2.58 0.97
N VAL A 98 0.14 -2.26 2.13
CA VAL A 98 0.45 -0.88 2.51
C VAL A 98 1.94 -0.81 2.82
N THR A 99 2.68 0.11 2.21
CA THR A 99 4.04 0.43 2.64
C THR A 99 3.98 1.25 3.92
N HIS A 100 5.01 1.18 4.77
CA HIS A 100 4.99 1.83 6.09
C HIS A 100 4.54 3.28 6.00
N LEU A 101 3.98 3.79 7.11
CA LEU A 101 3.80 5.22 7.29
C LEU A 101 5.17 5.88 7.19
N ASN A 102 5.46 6.47 6.03
CA ASN A 102 6.65 7.28 5.88
C ASN A 102 6.43 8.52 6.74
N THR A 103 7.14 8.59 7.87
CA THR A 103 7.27 9.77 8.71
C THR A 103 7.86 10.90 7.87
N LYS A 104 7.16 12.04 7.78
CA LYS A 104 7.70 13.26 7.16
C LYS A 104 8.33 14.24 8.15
N ALA A 105 8.53 13.84 9.41
CA ALA A 105 9.41 14.53 10.35
C ALA A 105 10.39 13.53 10.96
N THR A 106 11.68 13.79 10.75
CA THR A 106 12.75 12.79 10.59
C THR A 106 13.49 12.44 11.89
N GLN A 107 13.55 13.34 12.87
CA GLN A 107 14.13 13.13 14.20
C GLN A 107 13.94 14.41 15.01
N LYS A 108 13.88 14.33 16.35
CA LYS A 108 13.93 15.51 17.22
C LYS A 108 15.12 15.40 18.16
N THR A 109 16.06 16.34 18.10
CA THR A 109 17.08 16.47 19.15
C THR A 109 16.36 16.71 20.48
N LEU A 110 16.54 15.81 21.44
CA LEU A 110 15.89 15.86 22.75
C LEU A 110 16.75 16.60 23.76
N ALA A 111 18.06 16.32 23.75
CA ALA A 111 19.03 16.97 24.61
C ALA A 111 20.40 16.97 23.96
N GLY A 112 21.24 17.91 24.39
CA GLY A 112 22.61 18.03 23.91
C GLY A 112 23.44 18.86 24.88
N SER A 113 24.71 18.49 25.07
CA SER A 113 25.67 19.32 25.80
C SER A 113 25.81 20.73 25.20
N ASN A 114 25.60 20.86 23.89
CA ASN A 114 25.60 22.11 23.13
C ASN A 114 24.96 21.91 21.74
N ASN A 115 24.98 22.94 20.90
CA ASN A 115 24.41 22.92 19.54
C ASN A 115 25.39 22.45 18.44
N THR A 116 26.50 21.80 18.81
CA THR A 116 27.54 21.37 17.84
C THR A 116 27.29 20.00 17.24
N VAL A 117 26.23 19.32 17.67
CA VAL A 117 25.82 18.02 17.14
C VAL A 117 24.35 18.06 16.76
N THR A 118 24.05 17.58 15.56
CA THR A 118 22.68 17.43 15.06
C THR A 118 22.45 16.01 14.57
N PHE A 119 21.18 15.61 14.51
CA PHE A 119 20.77 14.32 13.99
C PHE A 119 19.94 14.51 12.72
N THR A 120 20.12 13.61 11.76
CA THR A 120 19.38 13.50 10.49
C THR A 120 19.08 12.05 10.18
N GLY A 121 18.06 11.72 9.38
CA GLY A 121 17.79 10.36 8.94
C GLY A 121 16.34 9.94 9.08
N THR A 122 16.02 8.68 8.77
CA THR A 122 14.68 8.10 8.94
C THR A 122 14.82 6.74 9.58
N TYR A 123 14.17 6.54 10.72
CA TYR A 123 14.09 5.23 11.36
C TYR A 123 13.12 4.32 10.59
N ASP A 124 13.56 3.12 10.24
CA ASP A 124 12.85 2.17 9.36
C ASP A 124 12.04 1.09 10.10
N GLY A 125 12.07 1.10 11.44
CA GLY A 125 11.26 0.20 12.27
C GLY A 125 11.89 -1.15 12.60
N LEU A 126 13.17 -1.39 12.25
CA LEU A 126 13.77 -2.72 12.41
C LEU A 126 14.14 -3.12 13.84
N ASP A 127 14.45 -2.17 14.73
CA ASP A 127 15.01 -2.45 16.08
C ASP A 127 14.05 -2.23 17.28
N GLY A 128 12.75 -2.36 17.05
CA GLY A 128 11.88 -2.86 18.11
C GLY A 128 10.73 -1.96 18.58
N VAL A 129 9.63 -2.66 18.83
CA VAL A 129 8.31 -2.22 19.28
C VAL A 129 8.27 -1.86 20.78
N LEU A 130 9.43 -1.88 21.47
CA LEU A 130 9.51 -1.80 22.94
C LEU A 130 9.62 -0.38 23.50
N ASP A 131 10.10 0.59 22.71
CA ASP A 131 10.09 2.02 23.07
C ASP A 131 9.74 2.85 21.82
N PRO A 132 8.47 3.30 21.67
CA PRO A 132 8.02 4.02 20.47
C PRO A 132 8.67 5.39 20.30
N ASN A 133 9.31 5.91 21.35
CA ASN A 133 10.05 7.17 21.33
C ASN A 133 11.57 6.99 21.24
N GLY A 134 12.02 5.74 21.04
CA GLY A 134 13.40 5.30 20.87
C GLY A 134 14.45 6.41 20.91
N THR A 135 15.17 6.51 22.02
CA THR A 135 16.18 7.57 22.15
C THR A 135 17.53 7.07 21.67
N PHE A 136 18.00 7.56 20.52
CA PHE A 136 19.41 7.47 20.19
C PHE A 136 20.19 8.38 21.13
N LYS A 137 21.21 7.85 21.80
CA LYS A 137 22.13 8.63 22.62
C LYS A 137 23.53 8.52 22.06
N VAL A 138 24.22 9.64 21.90
CA VAL A 138 25.64 9.75 21.53
C VAL A 138 26.39 10.31 22.73
N GLU A 139 27.55 9.76 23.06
CA GLU A 139 28.41 10.25 24.15
C GLU A 139 29.89 10.18 23.77
N ILE A 140 30.61 11.29 23.96
CA ILE A 140 32.04 11.39 23.71
C ILE A 140 32.81 10.62 24.78
N THR A 141 33.58 9.63 24.36
CA THR A 141 34.47 8.85 25.24
C THR A 141 35.89 9.41 25.26
N THR A 142 36.28 10.15 24.22
CA THR A 142 37.59 10.81 24.13
C THR A 142 37.42 12.17 23.49
N GLY A 143 37.82 13.24 24.19
CA GLY A 143 37.71 14.62 23.69
C GLY A 143 38.67 14.93 22.55
N GLY A 144 38.42 16.04 21.85
CA GLY A 144 39.20 16.46 20.69
C GLY A 144 38.36 17.21 19.66
N ALA A 145 38.94 17.53 18.51
CA ALA A 145 38.21 18.09 17.39
C ALA A 145 37.45 17.01 16.59
N VAL A 146 36.56 17.42 15.68
CA VAL A 146 36.03 16.52 14.62
C VAL A 146 37.18 15.82 13.91
N GLY A 147 37.10 14.51 13.71
CA GLY A 147 38.17 13.70 13.10
C GLY A 147 39.16 13.11 14.11
N THR A 148 39.08 13.50 15.38
CA THR A 148 40.00 13.05 16.44
C THR A 148 39.29 12.62 17.73
N ALA A 149 38.20 13.30 18.09
CA ALA A 149 37.35 12.86 19.19
C ALA A 149 36.72 11.49 18.88
N VAL A 150 36.39 10.74 19.93
CA VAL A 150 35.82 9.40 19.82
C VAL A 150 34.54 9.34 20.64
N PHE A 151 33.51 8.68 20.11
CA PHE A 151 32.20 8.58 20.73
C PHE A 151 31.64 7.17 20.68
N LYS A 152 30.72 6.86 21.59
CA LYS A 152 29.85 5.68 21.54
C LYS A 152 28.41 6.13 21.37
N TRP A 153 27.55 5.22 20.91
CA TRP A 153 26.11 5.48 20.90
C TRP A 153 25.32 4.29 21.42
N TRP A 154 24.09 4.57 21.79
CA TRP A 154 23.08 3.58 22.14
C TRP A 154 21.93 3.69 21.14
N ASP A 155 21.43 2.54 20.71
CA ASP A 155 20.20 2.44 19.94
C ASP A 155 18.96 2.61 20.85
N PRO A 156 17.75 2.78 20.26
CA PRO A 156 16.48 2.77 20.99
C PRO A 156 16.26 1.59 21.94
N ALA A 157 16.85 0.43 21.67
CA ALA A 157 16.78 -0.75 22.51
C ALA A 157 17.83 -0.75 23.65
N ALA A 158 18.51 0.38 23.85
CA ALA A 158 19.58 0.59 24.81
C ALA A 158 20.81 -0.32 24.60
N ASN A 159 20.96 -0.93 23.43
CA ASN A 159 22.17 -1.67 23.09
C ASN A 159 23.30 -0.68 22.89
N LEU A 160 24.39 -0.88 23.63
CA LEU A 160 25.61 -0.13 23.44
C LEU A 160 26.30 -0.60 22.15
N THR A 161 26.56 0.34 21.28
CA THR A 161 27.25 0.11 20.00
C THR A 161 28.74 0.44 20.11
N SER A 162 29.48 0.11 19.05
CA SER A 162 30.94 0.29 18.96
C SER A 162 31.37 1.75 19.14
N THR A 163 32.61 1.96 19.58
CA THR A 163 33.22 3.30 19.64
C THR A 163 33.70 3.74 18.25
N VAL A 164 33.38 4.96 17.83
CA VAL A 164 33.69 5.50 16.50
C VAL A 164 34.36 6.87 16.62
N THR A 165 35.36 7.12 15.79
CA THR A 165 35.99 8.45 15.67
C THR A 165 35.01 9.40 14.99
N THR A 166 34.86 10.61 15.54
CA THR A 166 34.00 11.63 14.96
C THR A 166 34.43 11.94 13.53
N ALA A 167 33.46 12.16 12.66
CA ALA A 167 33.64 12.76 11.35
C ALA A 167 32.57 13.83 11.18
N ALA A 168 32.64 14.64 10.11
CA ALA A 168 31.60 15.65 9.86
C ALA A 168 30.18 15.04 9.87
N SER A 169 30.06 13.79 9.41
CA SER A 169 28.84 13.00 9.47
C SER A 169 29.18 11.53 9.72
N VAL A 170 28.41 10.87 10.59
CA VAL A 170 28.53 9.45 10.87
C VAL A 170 27.14 8.81 10.82
N VAL A 171 27.00 7.77 10.01
CA VAL A 171 25.78 6.96 9.94
C VAL A 171 25.79 5.97 11.10
N LEU A 172 24.77 6.05 11.94
CA LEU A 172 24.48 5.11 13.03
C LEU A 172 23.61 3.95 12.48
N SER A 173 22.99 3.16 13.36
CA SER A 173 22.01 2.15 12.94
C SER A 173 20.72 2.77 12.40
N ASN A 174 19.96 1.98 11.62
CA ASN A 174 18.59 2.26 11.19
C ASN A 174 18.41 3.62 10.48
N GLY A 175 19.36 3.97 9.61
CA GLY A 175 19.27 5.17 8.77
C GLY A 175 19.45 6.50 9.51
N ILE A 176 19.74 6.48 10.82
CA ILE A 176 20.06 7.69 11.59
C ILE A 176 21.50 8.08 11.35
N THR A 177 21.72 9.37 11.20
CA THR A 177 23.01 10.00 10.96
C THR A 177 23.20 11.09 12.01
N VAL A 178 24.37 11.10 12.64
CA VAL A 178 24.81 12.15 13.54
C VAL A 178 25.81 13.04 12.79
N ASN A 179 25.61 14.36 12.84
CA ASN A 179 26.48 15.34 12.22
C ASN A 179 27.21 16.12 13.31
N PHE A 180 28.54 16.18 13.20
CA PHE A 180 29.41 16.88 14.14
C PHE A 180 29.92 18.16 13.46
N ALA A 181 29.56 19.32 14.00
CA ALA A 181 30.06 20.61 13.54
C ALA A 181 31.56 20.77 13.88
N ALA A 182 32.28 21.60 13.14
CA ALA A 182 33.68 21.90 13.43
C ALA A 182 33.83 22.59 14.80
N ALA A 183 34.09 21.81 15.85
CA ALA A 183 34.20 22.24 17.23
C ALA A 183 35.15 21.32 18.03
N THR A 184 35.43 21.71 19.27
CA THR A 184 36.12 20.87 20.25
C THR A 184 35.10 20.20 21.16
N TYR A 185 35.23 18.89 21.29
CA TYR A 185 34.39 18.03 22.10
C TYR A 185 35.10 17.63 23.39
N VAL A 186 34.36 17.60 24.49
CA VAL A 186 34.87 17.21 25.80
C VAL A 186 34.39 15.80 26.14
N VAL A 187 35.19 15.06 26.91
CA VAL A 187 34.78 13.75 27.42
C VAL A 187 33.47 13.89 28.20
N ALA A 188 32.56 12.94 28.00
CA ALA A 188 31.20 12.89 28.54
C ALA A 188 30.23 13.93 27.96
N ASP A 189 30.61 14.71 26.95
CA ASP A 189 29.61 15.42 26.16
C ASP A 189 28.62 14.40 25.58
N SER A 190 27.32 14.70 25.66
CA SER A 190 26.30 13.78 25.19
C SER A 190 25.16 14.50 24.51
N TRP A 191 24.59 13.83 23.52
CA TRP A 191 23.41 14.28 22.80
C TRP A 191 22.45 13.12 22.63
N SER A 192 21.18 13.45 22.49
CA SER A 192 20.15 12.47 22.22
C SER A 192 19.16 12.97 21.19
N ALA A 193 18.65 12.05 20.40
CA ALA A 193 17.56 12.28 19.48
C ALA A 193 16.47 11.24 19.69
N GLY A 194 15.23 11.70 19.70
CA GLY A 194 14.06 10.84 19.65
C GLY A 194 13.80 10.48 18.20
N VAL A 195 13.60 9.19 17.96
CA VAL A 195 13.03 8.67 16.72
C VAL A 195 11.64 8.14 17.04
N ASP A 196 10.70 8.36 16.13
CA ASP A 196 9.34 7.83 16.26
C ASP A 196 9.22 6.57 15.41
N VAL A 197 8.60 5.53 15.97
CA VAL A 197 8.38 4.25 15.30
C VAL A 197 6.88 4.03 15.14
N PHE A 198 6.42 3.91 13.88
CA PHE A 198 5.07 3.48 13.59
C PHE A 198 5.07 2.07 12.99
N PRO A 199 5.10 1.02 13.82
CA PRO A 199 4.80 -0.31 13.30
C PRO A 199 3.34 -0.36 12.81
N TYR A 200 3.05 -1.17 11.79
CA TYR A 200 1.68 -1.41 11.32
C TYR A 200 0.74 -1.86 12.44
N ASN A 201 1.30 -2.47 13.48
CA ASN A 201 0.66 -2.95 14.69
C ASN A 201 1.56 -2.65 15.91
N TYR A 202 1.50 -1.45 16.48
CA TYR A 202 2.26 -1.16 17.71
C TYR A 202 1.78 -1.97 18.90
N SER A 203 0.57 -2.52 18.80
CA SER A 203 0.05 -3.57 19.65
C SER A 203 -0.68 -4.60 18.79
N THR A 204 -0.89 -5.80 19.33
CA THR A 204 -1.71 -6.85 18.68
C THR A 204 -3.14 -6.39 18.36
N THR A 205 -3.60 -5.27 18.93
CA THR A 205 -4.94 -4.72 18.72
C THR A 205 -4.95 -3.29 18.18
N LYS A 206 -3.80 -2.65 17.95
CA LYS A 206 -3.73 -1.22 17.59
C LYS A 206 -2.65 -0.94 16.55
N GLY A 207 -2.96 -0.08 15.59
CA GLY A 207 -2.10 0.26 14.46
C GLY A 207 -2.92 0.69 13.25
N LEU A 208 -2.51 0.31 12.05
CA LEU A 208 -3.24 0.58 10.81
C LEU A 208 -4.34 -0.45 10.62
N THR A 209 -5.60 -0.04 10.64
CA THR A 209 -6.75 -0.87 10.26
C THR A 209 -7.25 -0.48 8.89
N ALA A 210 -7.44 -1.46 8.02
CA ALA A 210 -8.09 -1.30 6.73
C ALA A 210 -9.51 -1.87 6.79
N THR A 211 -10.49 -1.10 6.33
CA THR A 211 -11.91 -1.44 6.37
C THR A 211 -12.50 -1.27 4.98
N PRO A 212 -12.64 -2.36 4.20
CA PRO A 212 -13.39 -2.32 2.95
C PRO A 212 -14.84 -1.87 3.19
N SER A 213 -15.35 -1.00 2.32
CA SER A 213 -16.72 -0.50 2.35
C SER A 213 -17.69 -1.45 1.66
N THR A 214 -18.93 -1.01 1.50
CA THR A 214 -19.91 -1.71 0.66
C THR A 214 -19.47 -1.69 -0.80
N ILE A 215 -19.61 -2.82 -1.49
CA ILE A 215 -19.32 -2.89 -2.93
C ILE A 215 -20.44 -2.22 -3.72
N HIS A 216 -20.05 -1.40 -4.68
CA HIS A 216 -20.92 -0.84 -5.70
C HIS A 216 -20.60 -1.48 -7.05
N ASN A 217 -21.59 -1.63 -7.91
CA ASN A 217 -21.39 -2.11 -9.27
C ASN A 217 -21.87 -1.04 -10.27
N ALA A 218 -21.02 -0.64 -11.22
CA ALA A 218 -21.48 0.11 -12.38
C ALA A 218 -22.09 -0.83 -13.43
N SER A 219 -21.59 -2.06 -13.50
CA SER A 219 -22.10 -3.11 -14.37
C SER A 219 -21.99 -4.48 -13.69
N GLY A 220 -22.67 -5.49 -14.23
CA GLY A 220 -22.63 -6.84 -13.67
C GLY A 220 -23.54 -7.06 -12.46
N SER A 221 -23.43 -8.24 -11.84
CA SER A 221 -24.20 -8.64 -10.66
C SER A 221 -23.32 -8.70 -9.43
N LEU A 222 -23.80 -8.19 -8.29
CA LEU A 222 -23.13 -8.35 -6.98
C LEU A 222 -23.23 -9.78 -6.42
N THR A 223 -24.02 -10.66 -7.05
CA THR A 223 -24.15 -12.05 -6.57
C THR A 223 -22.81 -12.75 -6.65
N GLY A 224 -22.30 -13.21 -5.51
CA GLY A 224 -21.01 -13.89 -5.41
C GLY A 224 -19.80 -12.96 -5.48
N VAL A 225 -20.01 -11.64 -5.39
CA VAL A 225 -18.96 -10.65 -5.14
C VAL A 225 -19.01 -10.28 -3.66
N THR A 226 -17.88 -10.28 -2.96
CA THR A 226 -17.82 -10.14 -1.51
C THR A 226 -16.68 -9.23 -1.09
N ALA A 227 -16.99 -8.27 -0.21
CA ALA A 227 -16.01 -7.39 0.38
C ALA A 227 -15.15 -8.15 1.39
N GLY A 228 -13.90 -7.75 1.56
CA GLY A 228 -13.05 -8.22 2.64
C GLY A 228 -13.54 -7.79 4.02
N SER A 229 -12.87 -8.26 5.06
CA SER A 229 -13.10 -7.88 6.45
C SER A 229 -12.29 -6.65 6.86
N ALA A 230 -12.79 -5.92 7.86
CA ALA A 230 -11.99 -4.94 8.57
C ALA A 230 -10.88 -5.64 9.35
N GLU A 231 -9.62 -5.30 9.07
CA GLU A 231 -8.48 -6.00 9.66
C GLU A 231 -7.33 -5.06 10.00
N LEU A 232 -6.66 -5.38 11.12
CA LEU A 232 -5.38 -4.79 11.46
C LEU A 232 -4.32 -5.27 10.46
N MET A 233 -3.66 -4.31 9.83
CA MET A 233 -2.53 -4.59 8.96
C MET A 233 -1.39 -5.13 9.82
N THR A 234 -0.78 -6.21 9.35
CA THR A 234 0.40 -6.82 9.95
C THR A 234 1.47 -6.91 8.89
N GLY A 235 2.74 -7.02 9.26
CA GLY A 235 3.83 -7.14 8.29
C GLY A 235 5.17 -7.20 8.97
N SER A 236 6.21 -7.42 8.18
CA SER A 236 7.61 -7.34 8.60
C SER A 236 8.35 -6.46 7.61
N ALA A 237 9.15 -5.50 8.09
CA ALA A 237 9.85 -4.53 7.25
C ALA A 237 8.89 -3.66 6.40
N ALA A 238 9.37 -3.07 5.29
CA ALA A 238 8.76 -1.95 4.57
C ALA A 238 7.33 -2.12 4.00
N THR A 239 6.72 -3.31 4.07
CA THR A 239 5.43 -3.60 3.44
C THR A 239 4.57 -4.51 4.32
N SER A 240 3.27 -4.24 4.38
CA SER A 240 2.31 -5.08 5.09
C SER A 240 2.09 -6.41 4.36
N ASN A 241 1.62 -7.41 5.09
CA ASN A 241 0.94 -8.57 4.53
C ASN A 241 -0.23 -8.10 3.64
N ALA A 242 -0.48 -8.86 2.57
CA ALA A 242 -1.60 -8.60 1.68
C ALA A 242 -2.93 -8.89 2.39
N LYS A 243 -3.90 -8.00 2.22
CA LYS A 243 -5.26 -8.12 2.73
C LYS A 243 -6.27 -8.11 1.60
N THR A 244 -7.20 -9.04 1.63
CA THR A 244 -8.28 -9.09 0.65
C THR A 244 -9.20 -7.90 0.82
N VAL A 245 -9.42 -7.16 -0.26
CA VAL A 245 -10.35 -6.03 -0.30
C VAL A 245 -11.68 -6.47 -0.91
N MET A 246 -11.62 -7.26 -1.98
CA MET A 246 -12.80 -7.69 -2.72
C MET A 246 -12.52 -9.01 -3.43
N THR A 247 -13.51 -9.89 -3.51
CA THR A 247 -13.41 -11.18 -4.22
C THR A 247 -14.65 -11.44 -5.07
N ALA A 248 -14.50 -12.27 -6.09
CA ALA A 248 -15.61 -12.91 -6.77
C ALA A 248 -15.45 -14.43 -6.82
N ALA A 249 -16.56 -15.12 -6.58
CA ALA A 249 -16.66 -16.56 -6.72
C ALA A 249 -16.54 -17.01 -8.19
N VAL A 250 -16.21 -18.28 -8.38
CA VAL A 250 -16.23 -18.93 -9.70
C VAL A 250 -17.63 -18.78 -10.34
N ASN A 251 -17.65 -18.43 -11.62
CA ASN A 251 -18.81 -18.14 -12.47
C ASN A 251 -19.60 -16.89 -12.06
N ARG A 252 -19.00 -16.01 -11.25
CA ARG A 252 -19.56 -14.74 -10.78
C ARG A 252 -18.57 -13.60 -11.03
N GLY A 253 -18.99 -12.37 -10.74
CA GLY A 253 -18.08 -11.22 -10.75
C GLY A 253 -17.68 -10.70 -12.13
N PHE A 254 -18.49 -10.94 -13.18
CA PHE A 254 -18.32 -10.27 -14.46
C PHE A 254 -18.97 -8.89 -14.42
N GLY A 255 -18.20 -7.86 -14.77
CA GLY A 255 -18.62 -6.46 -14.74
C GLY A 255 -17.59 -5.56 -14.06
N ASP A 256 -18.05 -4.37 -13.69
CA ASP A 256 -17.25 -3.29 -13.10
C ASP A 256 -17.72 -3.03 -11.67
N TYR A 257 -16.81 -3.24 -10.73
CA TYR A 257 -17.09 -3.21 -9.29
C TYR A 257 -16.19 -2.21 -8.60
N PHE A 258 -16.79 -1.37 -7.75
CA PHE A 258 -16.14 -0.33 -6.98
C PHE A 258 -16.19 -0.66 -5.50
N ILE A 259 -15.11 -0.36 -4.80
CA ILE A 259 -15.05 -0.43 -3.36
C ILE A 259 -14.12 0.66 -2.83
N ASP A 260 -14.46 1.21 -1.68
CA ASP A 260 -13.57 2.11 -0.94
C ASP A 260 -12.96 1.33 0.22
N VAL A 261 -11.76 1.73 0.64
CA VAL A 261 -11.11 1.20 1.85
C VAL A 261 -10.87 2.36 2.79
N GLY A 262 -11.60 2.37 3.91
CA GLY A 262 -11.31 3.25 5.02
C GLY A 262 -10.04 2.78 5.72
N LEU A 263 -9.11 3.70 5.96
CA LEU A 263 -7.91 3.47 6.73
C LEU A 263 -8.02 4.20 8.06
N SER A 264 -7.80 3.50 9.16
CA SER A 264 -7.75 4.06 10.51
C SER A 264 -6.38 3.76 11.11
N GLN A 265 -5.55 4.78 11.30
CA GLN A 265 -4.28 4.64 11.99
C GLN A 265 -4.43 5.07 13.44
N THR A 266 -4.16 4.16 14.36
CA THR A 266 -3.91 4.54 15.75
C THR A 266 -2.45 4.97 15.91
N ILE A 267 -2.25 6.20 16.36
CA ILE A 267 -0.96 6.83 16.66
C ILE A 267 -0.71 6.62 18.15
N HIS A 268 0.48 6.10 18.47
CA HIS A 268 0.87 5.80 19.84
C HIS A 268 1.00 7.10 20.67
N PRO A 269 0.75 7.06 22.00
CA PRO A 269 1.10 8.15 22.89
C PRO A 269 2.59 8.52 22.79
N ASN A 270 2.91 9.80 22.85
CA ASN A 270 4.26 10.36 22.80
C ASN A 270 4.95 10.37 21.42
N SER A 271 4.27 9.93 20.36
CA SER A 271 4.71 10.17 18.99
C SER A 271 5.03 11.66 18.75
N LEU A 272 6.01 11.93 17.89
CA LEU A 272 6.44 13.28 17.55
C LEU A 272 5.31 14.04 16.84
N SER A 273 5.34 15.37 16.83
CA SER A 273 4.39 16.17 16.04
C SER A 273 4.83 16.15 14.58
N GLY A 274 3.90 15.94 13.66
CA GLY A 274 4.21 15.91 12.24
C GLY A 274 3.04 15.53 11.34
N SER A 275 3.35 15.39 10.05
CA SER A 275 2.47 14.78 9.06
C SER A 275 3.02 13.41 8.68
N TYR A 276 2.12 12.47 8.43
CA TYR A 276 2.41 11.07 8.14
C TYR A 276 1.72 10.68 6.83
N THR A 277 2.32 9.79 6.06
CA THR A 277 1.71 9.34 4.78
C THR A 277 1.82 7.83 4.67
N SER A 278 0.70 7.15 4.43
CA SER A 278 0.71 5.75 3.99
C SER A 278 0.47 5.70 2.49
N THR A 279 1.07 4.69 1.86
CA THR A 279 0.78 4.39 0.44
C THR A 279 0.31 2.96 0.36
N ALA A 280 -0.87 2.75 -0.21
CA ALA A 280 -1.35 1.40 -0.48
C ALA A 280 -1.17 1.05 -1.96
N VAL A 281 -0.80 -0.19 -2.20
CA VAL A 281 -0.73 -0.80 -3.53
C VAL A 281 -1.77 -1.90 -3.57
N ILE A 282 -2.60 -1.89 -4.63
CA ILE A 282 -3.69 -2.84 -4.80
C ILE A 282 -3.45 -3.63 -6.08
N THR A 283 -3.57 -4.94 -5.99
CA THR A 283 -3.40 -5.87 -7.12
C THR A 283 -4.63 -6.76 -7.25
N VAL A 284 -4.85 -7.30 -8.46
CA VAL A 284 -5.95 -8.22 -8.73
C VAL A 284 -5.43 -9.46 -9.49
N SER A 285 -5.95 -10.64 -9.15
CA SER A 285 -5.60 -11.93 -9.75
C SER A 285 -6.80 -12.86 -9.87
#